data_AF-A0A535AW57-F1
#
_entry.id   AF-A0A535AW57-F1
#
_cell.length_a   1.000
_cell.length_b   1.000
_cell.length_c   1.000
_cell.angle_alpha   90.00
_cell.angle_beta   90.00
_cell.angle_gamma   90.00
#
_symmetry.space_group_name_H-M   'P 1'
#
loop_
_entity.id
_entity.type
_entity.pdbx_description
1 polymer ?
#
loop_
_entity_poly.entity_id
_entity_poly.type
_entity_poly.pdbx_seq_one_letter_code
_entity_poly.pdbx_strand_id
1 'polypeptide(L)' 'TQEEAAQKLGKPQSFISKCESGERRVDFVELLEIAQIYGVSIEFFVPD' A
#
# COMPACT_ATOMS: atom_id res chain seq x y z
N THR A 1 2.83 -8.30 -7.54
CA THR A 1 1.72 -7.69 -8.32
C THR A 1 0.70 -7.09 -7.37
N GLN A 2 -0.33 -6.38 -7.87
CA GLN A 2 -1.40 -5.82 -7.02
C GLN A 2 -2.19 -6.93 -6.30
N GLU A 3 -2.50 -8.06 -6.95
CA GLU A 3 -3.11 -9.22 -6.29
C GLU A 3 -2.27 -9.75 -5.13
N GLU A 4 -0.95 -9.93 -5.30
CA GLU A 4 -0.07 -10.47 -4.26
C GLU A 4 0.02 -9.53 -3.06
N ALA A 5 0.13 -8.21 -3.31
CA ALA A 5 0.13 -7.20 -2.24
C ALA A 5 -1.18 -7.24 -1.46
N ALA A 6 -2.30 -7.26 -2.17
CA ALA A 6 -3.64 -7.30 -1.57
C ALA A 6 -3.86 -8.58 -0.75
N GLN A 7 -3.40 -9.74 -1.24
CA GLN A 7 -3.43 -11.00 -0.51
C GLN A 7 -2.65 -10.92 0.80
N LYS A 8 -1.42 -10.36 0.79
CA LYS A 8 -0.61 -10.20 2.00
C LYS A 8 -1.24 -9.21 3.00
N LEU A 9 -1.96 -8.20 2.52
CA LEU A 9 -2.72 -7.23 3.33
C LEU A 9 -4.07 -7.76 3.83
N GLY A 10 -4.55 -8.92 3.33
CA GLY A 10 -5.91 -9.39 3.60
C GLY A 10 -6.99 -8.44 3.06
N LYS A 11 -6.71 -7.75 1.95
CA LYS A 11 -7.61 -6.79 1.29
C LYS A 11 -7.96 -7.25 -0.13
N PRO A 12 -9.05 -6.74 -0.74
CA PRO A 12 -9.32 -6.94 -2.16
C PRO A 12 -8.24 -6.26 -3.02
N GLN A 13 -7.94 -6.78 -4.22
CA GLN A 13 -7.00 -6.14 -5.15
C GLN A 13 -7.38 -4.69 -5.48
N SER A 14 -8.68 -4.37 -5.51
CA SER A 14 -9.19 -3.02 -5.73
C SER A 14 -8.78 -2.03 -4.63
N PHE A 15 -8.40 -2.50 -3.44
CA PHE A 15 -7.79 -1.67 -2.40
C PHE A 15 -6.47 -1.07 -2.91
N ILE A 16 -5.55 -1.92 -3.39
CA ILE A 16 -4.24 -1.49 -3.90
C ILE A 16 -4.42 -0.60 -5.13
N SER A 17 -5.24 -1.04 -6.09
CA SER A 17 -5.48 -0.28 -7.32
C SER A 17 -6.01 1.13 -7.05
N LYS A 18 -6.93 1.31 -6.08
CA LYS A 18 -7.46 2.65 -5.72
C LYS A 18 -6.47 3.50 -4.93
N CYS A 19 -5.56 2.88 -4.18
CA CYS A 19 -4.49 3.60 -3.51
C CYS A 19 -3.48 4.13 -4.53
N GLU A 20 -3.09 3.30 -5.50
CA GLU A 20 -2.14 3.67 -6.56
C GLU A 20 -2.72 4.73 -7.52
N SER A 21 -4.03 4.71 -7.79
CA SER A 21 -4.69 5.76 -8.60
C SER A 21 -5.00 7.04 -7.83
N GLY A 22 -4.82 7.04 -6.50
CA GLY A 22 -5.15 8.18 -5.63
C GLY A 22 -6.65 8.35 -5.33
N GLU A 23 -7.51 7.45 -5.82
CA GLU A 23 -8.95 7.44 -5.52
C GLU A 23 -9.24 7.12 -4.04
N ARG A 24 -8.33 6.41 -3.37
CA ARG A 24 -8.41 6.10 -1.95
C ARG A 24 -7.16 6.58 -1.24
N ARG A 25 -7.36 7.31 -0.13
CA ARG A 25 -6.26 7.67 0.79
C ARG A 25 -5.81 6.44 1.57
N VAL A 26 -4.49 6.33 1.74
CA VAL A 26 -3.84 5.38 2.65
C VAL A 26 -3.64 6.10 3.98
N ASP A 27 -4.11 5.52 5.08
CA ASP A 27 -3.79 6.06 6.41
C ASP A 27 -2.40 5.65 6.89
N PHE A 28 -1.92 6.22 7.99
CA PHE A 28 -0.56 5.97 8.46
C PHE A 28 -0.32 4.50 8.86
N VAL A 29 -1.32 3.83 9.45
CA VAL A 29 -1.17 2.42 9.86
C VAL A 29 -1.14 1.52 8.62
N GLU A 30 -2.01 1.78 7.64
CA GLU A 30 -2.00 1.09 6.36
C GLU A 30 -0.67 1.30 5.62
N LEU A 31 -0.09 2.50 5.69
CA LEU A 31 1.22 2.80 5.10
C LEU A 31 2.34 1.97 5.74
N LEU A 32 2.32 1.80 7.07
CA LEU A 32 3.28 0.96 7.78
C LEU A 32 3.19 -0.51 7.34
N GLU A 33 1.97 -1.03 7.20
CA GLU A 33 1.75 -2.41 6.73
C GLU A 33 2.25 -2.59 5.29
N ILE A 34 1.94 -1.64 4.40
CA ILE A 34 2.40 -1.66 3.00
C ILE A 34 3.94 -1.62 2.95
N ALA A 35 4.58 -0.74 3.70
CA ALA A 35 6.03 -0.63 3.76
C ALA A 35 6.69 -1.94 4.23
N GLN A 36 6.13 -2.56 5.27
CA GLN A 36 6.60 -3.86 5.77
C GLN A 36 6.48 -4.97 4.71
N ILE A 37 5.35 -5.03 4.01
CA ILE A 37 5.10 -6.05 2.98
C ILE A 37 6.02 -5.86 1.77
N TYR A 38 6.35 -4.61 1.44
CA TYR A 38 7.19 -4.26 0.30
C TYR A 38 8.68 -4.29 0.67
N GLY A 39 9.02 -4.40 1.95
CA GLY A 39 10.40 -4.43 2.43
C GLY A 39 11.13 -3.10 2.26
N VAL A 40 10.41 -1.99 2.31
CA VAL A 40 10.94 -0.63 2.16
C VAL A 40 10.72 0.18 3.43
N SER A 41 11.49 1.25 3.62
CA SER A 41 11.26 2.21 4.70
C SER A 41 10.15 3.20 4.33
N ILE A 42 9.63 3.95 5.31
CA ILE A 42 8.51 4.88 5.09
C ILE A 42 8.91 6.07 4.21
N GLU A 43 10.18 6.46 4.26
CA GLU A 43 10.75 7.53 3.45
C GLU A 43 10.58 7.27 1.94
N PHE A 44 10.45 6.01 1.52
CA PHE A 44 10.16 5.65 0.13
C PHE A 44 8.85 6.26 -0.40
N PHE A 45 7.86 6.51 0.46
CA PHE A 45 6.55 7.04 0.08
C PHE A 45 6.43 8.55 0.23
N VAL A 46 7.49 9.23 0.71
CA VAL A 46 7.49 10.68 0.89
C VAL A 46 8.06 11.32 -0.39
N PRO A 47 7.33 12.24 -1.05
CA PRO A 47 7.87 12.97 -2.20
C PRO A 47 9.03 13.87 -1.79
N ASP A 48 9.97 14.11 -2.71
CA ASP A 48 11.10 15.04 -2.54
C ASP A 48 10.66 16.48 -2.22
#